data_AF-A0A7G5C689-F1
#
_entry.id   AF-A0A7G5C689-F1
#
_cell.length_a   1.000
_cell.length_b   1.000
_cell.length_c   1.000
_cell.angle_alpha   90.00
_cell.angle_beta   90.00
_cell.angle_gamma   90.00
#
_symmetry.space_group_name_H-M   'P 1'
#
loop_
_entity.id
_entity.type
_entity.pdbx_description
1 polymer ?
#
loop_
_entity_poly.entity_id
_entity_poly.type
_entity_poly.pdbx_seq_one_letter_code
_entity_poly.pdbx_strand_id
1 'polypeptide(L)' 'MNWRVMIGTAVVIAAIVAYEWPKMKHYPRKDKASFIVLILLGWILAQFDLQYLAGPTTLLESIFKPVSKLLNM' A
#
# COMPACT_ATOMS: atom_id res chain seq x y z
N MET A 1 -5.46 -13.36 4.02
CA MET A 1 -4.50 -13.06 2.94
C MET A 1 -4.89 -13.84 1.70
N ASN A 2 -5.62 -13.19 0.78
CA ASN A 2 -6.10 -13.83 -0.42
C ASN A 2 -4.95 -13.88 -1.44
N TRP A 3 -4.23 -15.01 -1.54
CA TRP A 3 -3.09 -15.18 -2.47
C TRP A 3 -3.41 -14.76 -3.92
N ARG A 4 -4.66 -14.91 -4.35
CA ARG A 4 -5.14 -14.45 -5.66
C ARG A 4 -4.96 -12.94 -5.86
N VAL A 5 -5.27 -12.14 -4.85
CA VAL A 5 -5.14 -10.68 -4.90
C VAL A 5 -3.66 -10.31 -4.94
N MET A 6 -2.83 -10.95 -4.13
CA MET A 6 -1.38 -10.70 -4.11
C MET A 6 -0.72 -11.00 -5.45
N ILE A 7 -1.05 -12.14 -6.08
CA ILE A 7 -0.53 -12.50 -7.40
C ILE A 7 -1.05 -11.55 -8.49
N GLY A 8 -2.34 -11.20 -8.45
CA GLY A 8 -2.93 -10.25 -9.39
C GLY A 8 -2.24 -8.89 -9.34
N THR A 9 -2.03 -8.35 -8.14
CA THR A 9 -1.31 -7.09 -7.94
C THR A 9 0.14 -7.21 -8.44
N ALA A 10 0.83 -8.33 -8.19
CA ALA A 10 2.21 -8.57 -8.66
C ALA A 10 2.33 -8.45 -10.17
N VAL A 11 1.39 -9.07 -10.90
CA VAL A 11 1.36 -9.05 -12.35
C VAL A 11 1.11 -7.64 -12.88
N VAL A 12 0.19 -6.89 -12.26
CA VAL A 12 -0.08 -5.50 -12.65
C VAL A 12 1.15 -4.61 -12.43
N ILE A 13 1.80 -4.71 -11.27
CA ILE A 13 3.03 -3.95 -11.01
C ILE A 13 4.14 -4.32 -12.00
N ALA A 14 4.33 -5.62 -12.27
CA ALA A 14 5.33 -6.07 -13.24
C ALA A 14 5.04 -5.50 -14.64
N ALA A 15 3.78 -5.46 -15.06
CA ALA A 15 3.38 -4.87 -16.34
C ALA A 15 3.65 -3.35 -16.39
N ILE A 16 3.32 -2.62 -15.33
CA ILE A 16 3.61 -1.17 -15.22
C ILE A 16 5.12 -0.93 -15.29
N VAL A 17 5.92 -1.69 -14.52
CA VAL A 17 7.38 -1.57 -14.56
C VAL A 17 7.90 -1.87 -15.95
N ALA A 18 7.50 -2.98 -16.57
CA ALA A 18 7.97 -3.38 -17.90
C ALA A 18 7.64 -2.33 -18.99
N TYR A 19 6.48 -1.68 -18.90
CA TYR A 19 6.07 -0.64 -19.84
C TYR A 19 6.79 0.69 -19.62
N GLU A 20 6.94 1.10 -18.36
CA GLU A 20 7.45 2.43 -18.02
C GLU A 20 9.00 2.46 -17.98
N TRP A 21 9.65 1.34 -17.62
CA TRP A 21 11.12 1.21 -17.56
C TRP A 21 11.86 1.62 -18.86
N PRO A 22 11.44 1.19 -20.07
CA PRO A 22 12.09 1.64 -21.30
C PRO A 22 11.93 3.15 -21.55
N LYS A 23 10.78 3.73 -21.18
CA LYS A 23 10.55 5.18 -21.29
C LYS A 23 11.39 5.95 -20.29
N MET A 24 11.52 5.44 -19.06
CA MET A 24 12.32 6.05 -18.00
C MET A 24 13.82 6.04 -18.25
N LYS A 25 14.32 5.26 -19.22
CA LYS A 25 15.74 5.25 -19.59
C LYS A 25 16.23 6.63 -20.03
N HIS A 26 15.34 7.47 -20.56
CA HIS A 26 15.65 8.83 -21.02
C HIS A 26 15.52 9.92 -19.95
N TYR A 27 14.93 9.60 -18.78
CA TYR A 27 14.63 10.58 -17.74
C TYR A 27 15.74 10.68 -16.68
N PRO A 28 15.92 11.86 -16.05
CA PRO A 28 16.89 12.08 -14.99
C PRO A 28 16.64 11.18 -13.77
N ARG A 29 17.69 10.91 -12.99
CA ARG A 29 17.65 9.97 -11.84
C ARG A 29 16.58 10.29 -10.79
N LYS A 30 16.16 11.56 -10.69
CA LYS A 30 15.10 12.00 -9.77
C LYS A 30 13.73 11.43 -10.14
N ASP A 31 13.41 11.35 -11.42
CA ASP A 31 12.10 10.86 -11.90
C ASP A 31 11.98 9.34 -11.71
N LYS A 32 13.12 8.63 -11.86
CA LYS A 32 13.20 7.20 -11.52
C LYS A 32 12.93 6.93 -10.04
N ALA A 33 13.42 7.81 -9.15
CA ALA A 33 13.17 7.67 -7.72
C ALA A 33 11.69 7.86 -7.39
N SER A 34 11.05 8.89 -7.98
CA SER A 34 9.61 9.12 -7.81
C SER A 34 8.76 7.94 -8.27
N PHE A 35 9.11 7.31 -9.40
CA PHE A 35 8.42 6.13 -9.89
C PHE A 35 8.52 4.93 -8.93
N ILE A 36 9.71 4.65 -8.43
CA ILE A 36 9.93 3.56 -7.48
C ILE A 36 9.14 3.81 -6.19
N VAL A 37 9.12 5.05 -5.70
CA VAL A 37 8.35 5.42 -4.51
C VAL A 37 6.84 5.24 -4.73
N LEU A 38 6.32 5.66 -5.89
CA LEU A 38 4.91 5.48 -6.24
C LEU A 38 4.52 4.00 -6.34
N ILE A 39 5.38 3.17 -6.94
CA ILE A 39 5.16 1.72 -7.01
C ILE A 39 5.19 1.08 -5.63
N LEU A 40 6.15 1.45 -4.78
CA LEU A 40 6.23 0.92 -3.41
C LEU A 40 5.00 1.33 -2.59
N LEU A 41 4.57 2.59 -2.68
CA LEU A 41 3.36 3.06 -2.02
C LEU A 41 2.12 2.32 -2.51
N GLY A 42 1.94 2.18 -3.83
CA GLY A 42 0.82 1.44 -4.41
C GLY A 42 0.83 -0.03 -4.01
N TRP A 43 2.01 -0.66 -3.93
CA TRP A 43 2.16 -2.03 -3.48
C TRP A 43 1.76 -2.20 -2.02
N ILE A 44 2.27 -1.33 -1.13
CA ILE A 44 1.94 -1.33 0.30
C ILE A 44 0.43 -1.15 0.47
N LEU A 45 -0.15 -0.15 -0.19
CA LEU A 45 -1.59 0.13 -0.15
C LEU A 45 -2.43 -1.05 -0.69
N ALA A 46 -1.97 -1.75 -1.72
CA ALA A 46 -2.65 -2.93 -2.23
C ALA A 46 -2.58 -4.15 -1.29
N GLN A 47 -1.61 -4.18 -0.36
CA GLN A 47 -1.61 -5.18 0.72
C GLN A 47 -2.60 -4.82 1.84
N PHE A 48 -3.00 -3.54 1.96
CA PHE A 48 -4.09 -3.17 2.84
C PHE A 48 -5.41 -3.63 2.21
N ASP A 49 -6.02 -4.64 2.82
CA ASP A 49 -7.34 -5.13 2.45
C ASP A 49 -8.38 -4.09 2.87
N LEU A 50 -8.67 -3.12 1.98
CA LEU A 50 -9.58 -2.00 2.26
C LEU A 50 -10.99 -2.45 2.68
N GLN A 51 -11.39 -3.66 2.30
CA GLN A 51 -12.68 -4.24 2.68
C GLN A 51 -12.65 -4.88 4.08
N TYR A 52 -11.48 -5.33 4.54
CA TYR A 52 -11.25 -5.90 5.88
C TYR A 52 -10.61 -4.93 6.87
N LEU A 53 -10.22 -3.73 6.43
CA LEU A 53 -9.97 -2.59 7.30
C LEU A 53 -11.27 -2.32 8.02
N ALA A 54 -11.35 -2.88 9.23
CA ALA A 54 -12.38 -2.57 10.18
C ALA A 54 -12.51 -1.05 10.21
N GLY A 55 -13.73 -0.54 9.96
CA GLY A 55 -13.96 0.84 9.52
C GLY A 55 -13.28 1.88 10.39
N PRO A 56 -13.28 3.17 10.02
CA PRO A 56 -12.66 4.23 10.83
C PRO A 56 -13.06 4.16 12.31
N THR A 57 -14.28 3.69 12.61
CA THR A 57 -14.76 3.35 13.95
C THR A 57 -13.98 2.25 14.67
N THR A 58 -13.59 1.18 14.01
CA THR A 58 -12.81 0.08 14.61
C THR A 58 -11.33 0.43 14.78
N LEU A 59 -10.78 1.26 13.90
CA LEU A 59 -9.44 1.85 14.09
C LEU A 59 -9.44 2.79 15.31
N LEU A 60 -10.46 3.64 15.43
CA LEU A 60 -10.73 4.45 16.61
C LEU A 60 -10.84 3.58 17.85
N GLU A 61 -11.66 2.52 17.83
CA GLU A 61 -11.76 1.59 18.96
C GLU A 61 -10.43 0.94 19.30
N SER A 62 -9.61 0.54 18.34
CA SER A 62 -8.33 -0.12 18.63
C SER A 62 -7.28 0.82 19.24
N ILE A 63 -7.33 2.12 18.93
CA ILE A 63 -6.48 3.15 19.54
C ILE A 63 -7.05 3.61 20.89
N PHE A 64 -8.36 3.75 21.00
CA PHE A 64 -9.04 4.23 22.21
C PHE A 64 -9.33 3.12 23.24
N LYS A 65 -9.30 1.83 22.90
CA LYS A 65 -9.40 0.71 23.86
C LYS A 65 -8.33 0.73 24.94
N PRO A 66 -7.03 0.83 24.61
CA PRO A 66 -6.00 0.90 25.63
C PRO A 66 -6.10 2.19 26.45
N VAL A 67 -6.48 3.31 25.83
CA VAL A 67 -6.63 4.62 26.49
C VAL A 67 -7.81 4.62 27.47
N SER A 68 -8.96 4.07 27.08
CA SER A 68 -10.13 3.91 27.96
C SER A 68 -9.88 2.94 29.12
N LYS A 69 -9.07 1.89 28.91
CA LYS A 69 -8.64 0.97 29.97
C LYS A 69 -7.68 1.63 30.98
N LEU A 70 -6.93 2.64 30.56
CA LEU A 70 -6.06 3.44 31.44
C LEU A 70 -6.83 4.56 32.16
N LEU A 71 -7.89 5.10 31.54
CA LEU A 71 -8.75 6.15 32.13
C LEU A 71 -9.81 5.60 33.10
N ASN A 72 -10.23 4.33 32.94
CA ASN A 72 -11.06 3.62 33.91
C ASN A 72 -10.21 3.05 35.06
N MET A 73 -9.48 3.94 35.75
CA MET A 73 -8.90 3.70 37.08
C MET A 73 -9.89 4.12 38.17
#